data_AF-A0A9D6VGX4-F1
#
_entry.id   AF-A0A9D6VGX4-F1
#
_cell.length_a   1.000
_cell.length_b   1.000
_cell.length_c   1.000
_cell.angle_alpha   90.00
_cell.angle_beta   90.00
_cell.angle_gamma   90.00
#
_symmetry.space_group_name_H-M   'P 1'
#
loop_
_entity.id
_entity.type
_entity.pdbx_description
1 polymer ?
#
loop_
_entity_poly.entity_id
_entity_poly.type
_entity_poly.pdbx_seq_one_letter_code
_entity_poly.pdbx_strand_id
1 'polypeptide(L)'
;MLPPIVSIVGKSNSGKTTLVEKLLPELVQRGYKVGTIKHHFHPDFDFDIEGKDSWRHKEAGAYQVIVSSPNKMALVRNAEYDAPVSEIREKYGRDLDIIMTEGYKRESFPKIEIFRKGVHETMLCENDDKLVALVTDADLNVDVPKFGLDDAKEIIDFVEEKFLKKKKTSKESSVKLYVDGKDVTLKPFIQKTLKGMIKGYLEGLRDVENAGHIKVEITDETD
;
A
#
# COMPACT_ATOMS: atom_id res chain seq x y z
N MET A 1 10.90 10.34 -4.05
CA MET A 1 9.71 10.65 -4.89
C MET A 1 8.50 10.42 -4.02
N LEU A 2 7.49 11.29 -4.05
CA LEU A 2 6.26 11.04 -3.29
C LEU A 2 5.48 9.90 -3.95
N PRO A 3 4.81 9.02 -3.18
CA PRO A 3 4.02 7.95 -3.75
C PRO A 3 2.83 8.52 -4.56
N PRO A 4 2.41 7.83 -5.64
CA PRO A 4 1.15 8.13 -6.28
C PRO A 4 -0.01 7.90 -5.30
N ILE A 5 -1.09 8.65 -5.52
CA ILE A 5 -2.37 8.49 -4.82
C ILE A 5 -3.37 7.94 -5.82
N VAL A 6 -4.11 6.90 -5.42
CA VAL A 6 -5.28 6.40 -6.14
C VAL A 6 -6.47 6.40 -5.18
N SER A 7 -7.53 7.09 -5.55
CA SER A 7 -8.72 7.24 -4.70
C SER A 7 -9.79 6.23 -5.05
N ILE A 8 -10.21 5.45 -4.06
CA ILE A 8 -11.38 4.57 -4.14
C ILE A 8 -12.61 5.39 -3.73
N VAL A 9 -13.47 5.69 -4.69
CA VAL A 9 -14.63 6.57 -4.52
C VAL A 9 -15.92 5.82 -4.85
N GLY A 10 -17.04 6.34 -4.38
CA GLY A 10 -18.35 5.73 -4.55
C GLY A 10 -19.29 6.22 -3.47
N LYS A 11 -20.59 6.19 -3.75
CA LYS A 11 -21.63 6.57 -2.79
C LYS A 11 -21.62 5.66 -1.54
N SER A 12 -22.27 6.08 -0.45
CA SER A 12 -22.29 5.29 0.80
C SER A 12 -22.86 3.89 0.57
N ASN A 13 -22.33 2.86 1.24
CA ASN A 13 -22.74 1.45 1.06
C ASN A 13 -22.46 0.82 -0.31
N SER A 14 -21.69 1.47 -1.19
CA SER A 14 -21.23 0.88 -2.47
C SER A 14 -20.28 -0.32 -2.29
N GLY A 15 -19.61 -0.46 -1.14
CA GLY A 15 -18.60 -1.50 -0.91
C GLY A 15 -17.14 -1.03 -1.03
N LYS A 16 -16.87 0.28 -0.92
CA LYS A 16 -15.50 0.85 -0.98
C LYS A 16 -14.52 0.15 -0.02
N THR A 17 -14.89 0.02 1.25
CA THR A 17 -14.02 -0.62 2.26
C THR A 17 -13.73 -2.06 1.87
N THR A 18 -14.75 -2.81 1.43
CA THR A 18 -14.59 -4.18 0.94
C THR A 18 -13.66 -4.27 -0.26
N LEU A 19 -13.76 -3.32 -1.20
CA LEU A 19 -12.83 -3.27 -2.33
C LEU A 19 -11.40 -2.98 -1.86
N VAL A 20 -11.21 -1.98 -0.98
CA VAL A 20 -9.88 -1.67 -0.41
C VAL A 20 -9.29 -2.90 0.28
N GLU A 21 -10.07 -3.62 1.09
CA GLU A 21 -9.65 -4.86 1.76
C GLU A 21 -9.22 -5.97 0.80
N LYS A 22 -9.77 -6.01 -0.43
CA LYS A 22 -9.33 -6.95 -1.48
C LYS A 22 -8.07 -6.49 -2.22
N LEU A 23 -7.93 -5.18 -2.45
CA LEU A 23 -6.81 -4.60 -3.20
C LEU A 23 -5.51 -4.57 -2.38
N LEU A 24 -5.59 -4.37 -1.06
CA LEU A 24 -4.42 -4.28 -0.20
C LEU A 24 -3.58 -5.57 -0.17
N PRO A 25 -4.15 -6.78 0.03
CA PRO A 25 -3.39 -8.03 -0.04
C PRO A 25 -2.65 -8.23 -1.36
N GLU A 26 -3.28 -7.92 -2.49
CA GLU A 26 -2.67 -8.02 -3.82
C GLU A 26 -1.43 -7.13 -3.95
N LEU A 27 -1.52 -5.85 -3.55
CA LEU A 27 -0.38 -4.94 -3.56
C LEU A 27 0.74 -5.38 -2.61
N VAL A 28 0.39 -5.83 -1.41
CA VAL A 28 1.37 -6.28 -0.40
C VAL A 28 2.07 -7.55 -0.87
N GLN A 29 1.34 -8.50 -1.49
CA GLN A 29 1.90 -9.72 -2.05
C GLN A 29 2.92 -9.42 -3.16
N ARG A 30 2.67 -8.38 -3.97
CA ARG A 30 3.59 -7.87 -5.00
C ARG A 30 4.78 -7.07 -4.44
N GLY A 31 4.84 -6.88 -3.11
CA GLY A 31 5.99 -6.29 -2.43
C GLY A 31 5.95 -4.77 -2.32
N TYR A 32 4.78 -4.14 -2.50
CA TYR A 32 4.62 -2.70 -2.27
C TYR A 32 4.40 -2.38 -0.79
N LYS A 33 4.99 -1.26 -0.37
CA LYS A 33 4.60 -0.58 0.86
C LYS A 33 3.39 0.31 0.58
N VAL A 34 2.23 -0.10 1.08
CA VAL A 34 0.97 0.60 0.81
C VAL A 34 0.55 1.44 2.01
N GLY A 35 0.16 2.69 1.78
CA GLY A 35 -0.57 3.51 2.74
C GLY A 35 -2.05 3.56 2.43
N THR A 36 -2.86 3.72 3.47
CA THR A 36 -4.29 4.02 3.33
C THR A 36 -4.63 5.32 4.01
N ILE A 37 -5.44 6.16 3.37
CA ILE A 37 -6.02 7.36 4.00
C ILE A 37 -7.53 7.30 3.84
N LYS A 38 -8.25 7.18 4.96
CA LYS A 38 -9.71 7.22 4.98
C LYS A 38 -10.16 8.61 5.40
N HIS A 39 -11.05 9.24 4.62
CA HIS A 39 -11.69 10.48 5.03
C HIS A 39 -12.95 10.16 5.83
N HIS A 40 -13.04 10.67 7.06
CA HIS A 40 -14.25 10.60 7.86
C HIS A 40 -14.86 12.00 7.92
N PHE A 41 -16.09 12.14 7.40
CA PHE A 41 -16.79 13.44 7.42
C PHE A 41 -17.29 13.87 8.80
N HIS A 42 -17.25 12.97 9.78
CA HIS A 42 -17.67 13.27 11.15
C HIS A 42 -16.43 13.67 11.95
N PRO A 43 -16.52 14.75 12.74
CA PRO A 43 -15.37 15.30 13.46
C PRO A 43 -14.85 14.35 14.53
N ASP A 44 -15.74 13.55 15.11
CA ASP A 44 -15.42 12.65 16.22
C ASP A 44 -15.27 11.21 15.70
N PHE A 45 -14.06 10.67 15.86
CA PHE A 45 -13.77 9.26 15.69
C PHE A 45 -12.69 8.84 16.68
N ASP A 46 -12.88 7.70 17.33
CA ASP A 46 -11.89 7.16 18.26
C ASP A 46 -11.02 6.10 17.58
N PHE A 47 -9.72 6.36 17.60
CA PHE A 47 -8.70 5.41 17.12
C PHE A 47 -7.90 4.79 18.28
N ASP A 48 -8.18 5.22 19.51
CA ASP A 48 -7.53 4.78 20.74
C ASP A 48 -8.55 4.12 21.69
N ILE A 49 -8.06 3.48 22.75
CA ILE A 49 -8.90 2.81 23.75
C ILE A 49 -9.13 3.75 24.92
N GLU A 50 -10.38 4.10 25.16
CA GLU A 50 -10.81 4.95 26.28
C GLU A 50 -10.24 4.45 27.62
N GLY A 51 -9.74 5.38 28.44
CA GLY A 51 -9.19 5.10 29.77
C GLY A 51 -7.77 4.51 29.81
N LYS A 52 -7.17 4.13 28.67
CA LYS A 52 -5.76 3.70 28.61
C LYS A 52 -4.79 4.89 28.63
N ASP A 53 -3.51 4.61 28.85
CA ASP A 53 -2.50 5.67 29.08
C ASP A 53 -2.39 6.67 27.93
N SER A 54 -2.38 6.20 26.68
CA SER A 54 -2.32 7.08 25.50
C SER A 54 -3.57 7.96 25.36
N TRP A 55 -4.74 7.41 25.66
CA TRP A 55 -6.00 8.17 25.68
C TRP A 55 -5.97 9.21 26.81
N ARG A 56 -5.53 8.82 28.02
CA ARG A 56 -5.40 9.74 29.16
C ARG A 56 -4.38 10.86 28.88
N HIS A 57 -3.31 10.58 28.15
CA HIS A 57 -2.37 11.63 27.71
C HIS A 57 -3.07 12.63 26.78
N LYS A 58 -3.93 12.14 25.88
CA LYS A 58 -4.69 12.99 24.96
C LYS A 58 -5.70 13.87 25.70
N GLU A 59 -6.47 13.28 26.61
CA GLU A 59 -7.44 13.99 27.47
C GLU A 59 -6.77 14.99 28.42
N ALA A 60 -5.55 14.71 28.87
CA ALA A 60 -4.75 15.65 29.65
C ALA A 60 -4.27 16.87 28.84
N GLY A 61 -4.59 16.95 27.54
CA GLY A 61 -4.30 18.10 26.68
C GLY A 61 -3.07 17.93 25.79
N ALA A 62 -2.49 16.73 25.68
CA ALA A 62 -1.40 16.50 24.73
C ALA A 62 -1.87 16.77 23.30
N TYR A 63 -1.25 17.74 22.62
CA TYR A 63 -1.58 18.04 21.22
C TYR A 63 -1.29 16.85 20.29
N GLN A 64 -0.28 16.05 20.62
CA GLN A 64 0.12 14.83 19.91
C GLN A 64 0.53 13.73 20.89
N VAL A 65 0.07 12.51 20.63
CA VAL A 65 0.45 11.29 21.36
C VAL A 65 1.00 10.27 20.35
N ILE A 66 2.14 9.67 20.66
CA ILE A 66 2.76 8.62 19.84
C ILE A 66 3.00 7.41 20.74
N VAL A 67 2.46 6.26 20.33
CA VAL A 67 2.75 4.95 20.91
C VAL A 67 3.69 4.21 19.96
N SER A 68 4.78 3.67 20.46
CA SER A 68 5.78 2.95 19.66
C SER A 68 6.11 1.60 20.28
N SER A 69 6.21 0.59 19.43
CA SER A 69 6.68 -0.76 19.76
C SER A 69 7.68 -1.22 18.68
N PRO A 70 8.37 -2.37 18.85
CA PRO A 70 9.34 -2.85 17.86
C PRO A 70 8.78 -3.04 16.43
N ASN A 71 7.47 -3.22 16.27
CA ASN A 71 6.83 -3.53 15.00
C ASN A 71 5.62 -2.67 14.65
N LYS A 72 5.18 -1.77 15.54
CA LYS A 72 3.98 -0.96 15.34
C LYS A 72 4.16 0.42 15.96
N MET A 73 3.61 1.42 15.28
CA MET A 73 3.45 2.75 15.84
C MET A 73 2.01 3.20 15.66
N ALA A 74 1.51 3.97 16.62
CA ALA A 74 0.24 4.69 16.53
C ALA A 74 0.50 6.17 16.81
N LEU A 75 -0.16 7.04 16.06
CA LEU A 75 -0.06 8.48 16.19
C LEU A 75 -1.46 9.07 16.23
N VAL A 76 -1.77 9.78 17.31
CA VAL A 76 -3.00 10.57 17.45
C VAL A 76 -2.60 12.03 17.62
N ARG A 77 -3.18 12.92 16.82
CA ARG A 77 -2.83 14.35 16.78
C ARG A 77 -4.08 15.17 16.52
N ASN A 78 -4.18 16.34 17.13
CA ASN A 78 -5.22 17.30 16.78
C ASN A 78 -5.03 17.80 15.34
N ALA A 79 -6.12 17.93 14.61
CA ALA A 79 -6.15 18.63 13.33
C ALA A 79 -6.76 20.03 13.55
N GLU A 80 -6.09 21.06 13.05
CA GLU A 80 -6.59 22.44 13.11
C GLU A 80 -7.56 22.74 11.96
N TYR A 81 -7.51 21.93 10.90
CA TYR A 81 -8.36 22.00 9.72
C TYR A 81 -8.46 20.61 9.06
N ASP A 82 -9.41 20.44 8.15
CA ASP A 82 -9.53 19.24 7.31
C ASP A 82 -8.41 19.23 6.27
N ALA A 83 -7.34 18.47 6.56
CA ALA A 83 -6.11 18.51 5.78
C ALA A 83 -6.28 17.83 4.40
N PRO A 84 -5.78 18.45 3.32
CA PRO A 84 -5.81 17.82 2.00
C PRO A 84 -4.91 16.57 1.98
N VAL A 85 -5.28 15.59 1.16
CA VAL A 85 -4.53 14.31 1.05
C VAL A 85 -3.06 14.54 0.67
N SER A 86 -2.77 15.56 -0.14
CA SER A 86 -1.41 15.92 -0.54
C SER A 86 -0.52 16.21 0.67
N GLU A 87 -1.03 16.95 1.65
CA GLU A 87 -0.29 17.32 2.86
C GLU A 87 -0.03 16.08 3.73
N ILE A 88 -1.05 15.24 3.91
CA ILE A 88 -0.93 13.98 4.65
C ILE A 88 0.13 13.08 3.99
N ARG A 89 0.12 12.95 2.66
CA ARG A 89 1.13 12.22 1.89
C ARG A 89 2.53 12.80 2.08
N GLU A 90 2.68 14.11 2.05
CA GLU A 90 3.99 14.76 2.18
C GLU A 90 4.62 14.52 3.55
N LYS A 91 3.77 14.49 4.58
CA LYS A 91 4.18 14.33 5.97
C LYS A 91 4.43 12.87 6.35
N TYR A 92 3.58 11.94 5.89
CA TYR A 92 3.56 10.55 6.35
C TYR A 92 3.81 9.51 5.27
N GLY A 93 3.91 9.89 3.99
CA GLY A 93 3.95 8.95 2.87
C GLY A 93 5.31 8.70 2.23
N ARG A 94 6.39 9.31 2.75
CA ARG A 94 7.70 9.34 2.04
C ARG A 94 8.35 7.97 1.86
N ASP A 95 8.05 7.00 2.70
CA ASP A 95 8.61 5.65 2.65
C ASP A 95 7.67 4.61 2.00
N LEU A 96 6.53 5.06 1.48
CA LEU A 96 5.52 4.25 0.82
C LEU A 96 5.73 4.21 -0.69
N ASP A 97 5.27 3.14 -1.33
CA ASP A 97 5.28 2.96 -2.78
C ASP A 97 3.97 3.48 -3.42
N ILE A 98 2.84 3.41 -2.71
CA ILE A 98 1.52 3.86 -3.17
C ILE A 98 0.64 4.23 -1.96
N ILE A 99 -0.27 5.20 -2.16
CA ILE A 99 -1.34 5.51 -1.21
C ILE A 99 -2.70 5.25 -1.86
N MET A 100 -3.53 4.45 -1.21
CA MET A 100 -4.95 4.31 -1.54
C MET A 100 -5.78 5.17 -0.62
N THR A 101 -6.68 5.99 -1.16
CA THR A 101 -7.64 6.71 -0.33
C THR A 101 -9.02 6.07 -0.37
N GLU A 102 -9.73 6.10 0.75
CA GLU A 102 -11.16 5.82 0.78
C GLU A 102 -11.88 7.14 1.08
N GLY A 103 -12.58 7.70 0.09
CA GLY A 103 -13.20 9.02 0.20
C GLY A 103 -12.46 10.08 -0.60
N TYR A 104 -12.36 11.31 -0.06
CA TYR A 104 -11.75 12.47 -0.75
C TYR A 104 -12.26 12.67 -2.20
N LYS A 105 -13.55 12.42 -2.43
CA LYS A 105 -14.16 12.43 -3.78
C LYS A 105 -14.04 13.77 -4.54
N ARG A 106 -13.77 14.87 -3.83
CA ARG A 106 -13.60 16.22 -4.42
C ARG A 106 -12.14 16.52 -4.78
N GLU A 107 -11.20 15.70 -4.31
CA GLU A 107 -9.77 15.89 -4.59
C GLU A 107 -9.44 15.49 -6.04
N SER A 108 -8.40 16.12 -6.58
CA SER A 108 -7.99 15.97 -7.98
C SER A 108 -6.97 14.86 -8.20
N PHE A 109 -7.19 13.69 -7.57
CA PHE A 109 -6.37 12.48 -7.76
C PHE A 109 -7.09 11.46 -8.65
N PRO A 110 -6.36 10.56 -9.34
CA PRO A 110 -6.95 9.44 -10.08
C PRO A 110 -7.95 8.66 -9.24
N LYS A 111 -9.15 8.41 -9.78
CA LYS A 111 -10.27 7.79 -9.08
C LYS A 111 -10.67 6.47 -9.69
N ILE A 112 -10.79 5.45 -8.86
CA ILE A 112 -11.48 4.21 -9.18
C ILE A 112 -12.84 4.30 -8.49
N GLU A 113 -13.90 4.42 -9.29
CA GLU A 113 -15.25 4.48 -8.74
C GLU A 113 -15.83 3.08 -8.58
N ILE A 114 -16.45 2.80 -7.43
CA ILE A 114 -17.36 1.66 -7.27
C ILE A 114 -18.82 2.12 -7.44
N PHE A 115 -19.49 1.55 -8.45
CA PHE A 115 -20.90 1.78 -8.75
C PHE A 115 -21.66 0.46 -8.76
N ARG A 116 -22.80 0.40 -8.06
CA ARG A 116 -23.65 -0.81 -8.03
C ARG A 116 -25.08 -0.43 -8.38
N LYS A 117 -25.65 -1.03 -9.42
CA LYS A 117 -26.97 -0.65 -9.97
C LYS A 117 -28.10 -0.82 -8.94
N GLY A 118 -27.98 -1.80 -8.04
CA GLY A 118 -28.95 -2.05 -6.98
C GLY A 118 -28.80 -1.16 -5.74
N VAL A 119 -27.73 -0.36 -5.65
CA VAL A 119 -27.45 0.51 -4.50
C VAL A 119 -27.57 1.99 -4.90
N HIS A 120 -27.25 2.32 -6.15
CA HIS A 120 -27.14 3.68 -6.64
C HIS A 120 -27.73 3.82 -8.04
N GLU A 121 -28.44 4.93 -8.27
CA GLU A 121 -29.05 5.23 -9.57
C GLU A 121 -28.04 5.82 -10.57
N THR A 122 -27.10 6.62 -10.08
CA THR A 122 -26.11 7.34 -10.91
C THR A 122 -24.69 7.18 -10.39
N MET A 123 -23.73 7.30 -11.29
CA MET A 123 -22.31 7.40 -10.96
C MET A 123 -21.99 8.71 -10.22
N LEU A 124 -20.94 8.68 -9.43
CA LEU A 124 -20.38 9.83 -8.73
C LEU A 124 -19.46 10.65 -9.64
N CYS A 125 -18.75 9.99 -10.54
CA CYS A 125 -17.70 10.56 -11.38
C CYS A 125 -18.06 10.62 -12.87
N GLU A 126 -19.36 10.67 -13.21
CA GLU A 126 -19.86 10.65 -14.61
C GLU A 126 -19.22 11.71 -15.53
N ASN A 127 -18.82 12.86 -14.98
CA ASN A 127 -18.15 13.95 -15.70
C ASN A 127 -16.81 14.35 -15.05
N ASP A 128 -16.15 13.42 -14.36
CA ASP A 128 -14.88 13.67 -13.67
C ASP A 128 -13.71 13.14 -14.51
N ASP A 129 -12.86 14.05 -15.01
CA ASP A 129 -11.69 13.71 -15.84
C ASP A 129 -10.62 12.90 -15.07
N LYS A 130 -10.76 12.79 -13.74
CA LYS A 130 -9.91 11.94 -12.91
C LYS A 130 -10.45 10.53 -12.75
N LEU A 131 -11.65 10.21 -13.24
CA LEU A 131 -12.11 8.82 -13.30
C LEU A 131 -11.16 8.03 -14.20
N VAL A 132 -10.53 7.01 -13.65
CA VAL A 132 -9.57 6.17 -14.39
C VAL A 132 -10.03 4.73 -14.57
N ALA A 133 -10.98 4.27 -13.77
CA ALA A 133 -11.61 2.95 -13.89
C ALA A 133 -12.94 2.90 -13.14
N LEU A 134 -13.82 2.00 -13.55
CA LEU A 134 -15.10 1.72 -12.93
C LEU A 134 -15.14 0.27 -12.42
N VAL A 135 -15.51 0.08 -11.16
CA VAL A 135 -15.75 -1.23 -10.54
C VAL A 135 -17.26 -1.38 -10.36
N THR A 136 -17.88 -2.31 -11.09
CA THR A 136 -19.35 -2.36 -11.15
C THR A 136 -19.93 -3.75 -11.43
N ASP A 137 -21.19 -3.94 -11.03
CA ASP A 137 -22.05 -5.07 -11.40
C ASP A 137 -23.03 -4.72 -12.54
N ALA A 138 -22.91 -3.52 -13.11
CA ALA A 138 -23.81 -2.99 -14.11
C ALA A 138 -23.15 -2.96 -15.50
N ASP A 139 -23.96 -3.21 -16.54
CA ASP A 139 -23.52 -2.94 -17.89
C ASP A 139 -23.72 -1.46 -18.25
N LEU A 140 -22.71 -0.65 -17.94
CA LEU A 140 -22.66 0.78 -18.26
C LEU A 140 -21.70 1.04 -19.42
N ASN A 141 -22.03 2.01 -20.27
CA ASN A 141 -21.13 2.48 -21.31
C ASN A 141 -20.29 3.64 -20.76
N VAL A 142 -19.00 3.39 -20.50
CA VAL A 142 -18.05 4.38 -19.97
C VAL A 142 -16.73 4.29 -20.73
N ASP A 143 -16.03 5.42 -20.86
CA ASP A 143 -14.78 5.52 -21.62
C ASP A 143 -13.53 5.09 -20.82
N VAL A 144 -13.72 4.42 -19.69
CA VAL A 144 -12.66 3.93 -18.80
C VAL A 144 -12.76 2.41 -18.66
N PRO A 145 -11.66 1.71 -18.33
CA PRO A 145 -11.70 0.28 -18.02
C PRO A 145 -12.77 -0.06 -16.96
N LYS A 146 -13.51 -1.13 -17.21
CA LYS A 146 -14.51 -1.70 -16.30
C LYS A 146 -13.97 -2.98 -15.67
N PHE A 147 -14.19 -3.14 -14.38
CA PHE A 147 -13.83 -4.33 -13.60
C PHE A 147 -15.03 -4.81 -12.79
N GLY A 148 -15.09 -6.11 -12.53
CA GLY A 148 -16.01 -6.71 -11.58
C GLY A 148 -15.63 -6.41 -10.13
N LEU A 149 -16.58 -6.61 -9.22
CA LEU A 149 -16.40 -6.39 -7.77
C LEU A 149 -15.35 -7.31 -7.11
N ASP A 150 -14.95 -8.37 -7.82
CA ASP A 150 -14.03 -9.42 -7.36
C ASP A 150 -12.70 -9.44 -8.16
N ASP A 151 -12.52 -8.56 -9.14
CA ASP A 151 -11.37 -8.53 -10.06
C ASP A 151 -10.16 -7.79 -9.44
N ALA A 152 -9.86 -8.07 -8.17
CA ALA A 152 -8.84 -7.34 -7.42
C ALA A 152 -7.46 -7.40 -8.10
N LYS A 153 -7.12 -8.56 -8.68
CA LYS A 153 -5.85 -8.77 -9.37
C LYS A 153 -5.73 -7.89 -10.61
N GLU A 154 -6.76 -7.87 -11.45
CA GLU A 154 -6.81 -7.11 -12.70
C GLU A 154 -6.83 -5.59 -12.41
N ILE A 155 -7.50 -5.17 -11.35
CA ILE A 155 -7.46 -3.78 -10.89
C ILE A 155 -6.04 -3.40 -10.47
N ILE A 156 -5.33 -4.26 -9.74
CA ILE A 156 -3.93 -3.98 -9.35
C ILE A 156 -2.98 -4.02 -10.55
N ASP A 157 -3.18 -4.92 -11.51
CA ASP A 157 -2.41 -4.93 -12.77
C ASP A 157 -2.52 -3.56 -13.48
N PHE A 158 -3.74 -3.03 -13.57
CA PHE A 158 -4.00 -1.70 -14.13
C PHE A 158 -3.35 -0.57 -13.32
N VAL A 159 -3.45 -0.62 -11.98
CA VAL A 159 -2.85 0.39 -11.09
C VAL A 159 -1.33 0.39 -11.20
N GLU A 160 -0.71 -0.79 -11.25
CA GLU A 160 0.72 -0.95 -11.45
C GLU A 160 1.15 -0.34 -12.78
N GLU A 161 0.51 -0.72 -13.89
CA GLU A 161 0.86 -0.24 -15.22
C GLU A 161 0.78 1.29 -15.32
N LYS A 162 -0.27 1.88 -14.75
CA LYS A 162 -0.61 3.29 -14.94
C LYS A 162 0.10 4.24 -13.97
N PHE A 163 0.29 3.84 -12.71
CA PHE A 163 0.72 4.75 -11.65
C PHE A 163 2.04 4.36 -11.00
N LEU A 164 2.37 3.07 -11.00
CA LEU A 164 3.60 2.60 -10.39
C LEU A 164 4.65 2.48 -11.48
N LYS A 165 5.72 3.25 -11.35
CA LYS A 165 6.90 2.97 -12.16
C LYS A 165 7.27 1.53 -11.87
N LYS A 166 7.44 0.69 -12.92
CA LYS A 166 8.20 -0.55 -12.80
C LYS A 166 9.41 -0.13 -11.99
N LYS A 167 9.52 -0.58 -10.73
CA LYS A 167 10.79 -0.45 -10.00
C LYS A 167 11.76 -0.97 -11.04
N LYS A 168 12.72 -0.12 -11.49
CA LYS A 168 13.81 -0.63 -12.30
C LYS A 168 14.26 -1.81 -11.47
N THR A 169 13.93 -3.01 -11.92
CA THR A 169 14.42 -4.23 -11.35
C THR A 169 15.89 -4.05 -11.66
N SER A 170 16.62 -3.52 -10.68
CA SER A 170 18.06 -3.64 -10.64
C SER A 170 18.25 -5.13 -10.77
N LYS A 171 18.53 -5.59 -12.01
CA LYS A 171 18.52 -6.99 -12.48
C LYS A 171 18.14 -7.89 -11.32
N GLU A 172 16.85 -8.25 -11.24
CA GLU A 172 16.29 -9.00 -10.11
C GLU A 172 17.31 -10.05 -9.69
N SER A 173 18.09 -9.72 -8.65
CA SER A 173 19.12 -10.63 -8.16
C SER A 173 18.30 -11.51 -7.24
N SER A 174 17.67 -12.50 -7.86
CA SER A 174 16.85 -13.51 -7.21
C SER A 174 17.76 -14.30 -6.30
N VAL A 175 17.46 -14.32 -5.00
CA VAL A 175 18.13 -15.25 -4.09
C VAL A 175 17.47 -16.61 -4.32
N LYS A 176 18.24 -17.54 -4.88
CA LYS A 176 17.85 -18.95 -4.98
C LYS A 176 18.55 -19.73 -3.87
N LEU A 177 17.80 -20.56 -3.17
CA LEU A 177 18.34 -21.49 -2.19
C LEU A 177 18.19 -22.90 -2.75
N TYR A 178 19.29 -23.64 -2.76
CA TYR A 178 19.28 -25.06 -3.09
C TYR A 178 19.62 -25.85 -1.83
N VAL A 179 18.79 -26.84 -1.49
CA VAL A 179 19.04 -27.80 -0.41
C VAL A 179 19.11 -29.18 -1.05
N ASP A 180 20.26 -29.85 -0.91
CA ASP A 180 20.55 -31.13 -1.59
C ASP A 180 20.26 -31.08 -3.10
N GLY A 181 20.63 -29.95 -3.74
CA GLY A 181 20.39 -29.70 -5.16
C GLY A 181 18.95 -29.35 -5.55
N LYS A 182 18.00 -29.33 -4.61
CA LYS A 182 16.60 -28.96 -4.86
C LYS A 182 16.37 -27.47 -4.64
N ASP A 183 15.75 -26.80 -5.62
CA ASP A 183 15.36 -25.40 -5.50
C ASP A 183 14.26 -25.24 -4.44
N VAL A 184 14.51 -24.39 -3.44
CA VAL A 184 13.59 -24.06 -2.36
C VAL A 184 13.04 -22.66 -2.59
N THR A 185 11.72 -22.57 -2.76
CA THR A 185 11.03 -21.29 -2.92
C THR A 185 11.07 -20.48 -1.62
N LEU A 186 11.75 -19.34 -1.65
CA LEU A 186 11.88 -18.44 -0.51
C LEU A 186 10.79 -17.35 -0.50
N LYS A 187 10.23 -17.06 0.67
CA LYS A 187 9.34 -15.89 0.87
C LYS A 187 10.10 -14.57 0.58
N PRO A 188 9.43 -13.51 0.10
CA PRO A 188 10.09 -12.25 -0.27
C PRO A 188 10.95 -11.63 0.84
N PHE A 189 10.50 -11.68 2.10
CA PHE A 189 11.27 -11.14 3.20
C PHE A 189 12.58 -11.91 3.44
N ILE A 190 12.58 -13.24 3.28
CA ILE A 190 13.78 -14.09 3.47
C ILE A 190 14.80 -13.77 2.38
N GLN A 191 14.36 -13.65 1.13
CA GLN A 191 15.22 -13.25 0.02
C GLN A 191 15.88 -11.89 0.29
N LYS A 192 15.10 -10.92 0.77
CA LYS A 192 15.61 -9.58 1.13
C LYS A 192 16.64 -9.65 2.26
N THR A 193 16.36 -10.40 3.32
CA THR A 193 17.26 -10.54 4.48
C THR A 193 18.58 -11.20 4.09
N LEU A 194 18.54 -12.36 3.43
CA LEU A 194 19.76 -13.08 3.00
C LEU A 194 20.62 -12.23 2.06
N LYS A 195 19.99 -11.52 1.12
CA LYS A 195 20.69 -10.60 0.21
C LYS A 195 21.40 -9.48 0.98
N GLY A 196 20.72 -8.87 1.95
CA GLY A 196 21.30 -7.81 2.77
C GLY A 196 22.50 -8.29 3.58
N MET A 197 22.38 -9.46 4.21
CA MET A 197 23.46 -10.08 5.00
C MET A 197 24.68 -10.39 4.13
N ILE A 198 24.51 -11.12 3.02
CA ILE A 198 25.62 -11.50 2.14
C ILE A 198 26.31 -10.26 1.57
N LYS A 199 25.55 -9.25 1.13
CA LYS A 199 26.14 -8.01 0.65
C LYS A 199 26.92 -7.26 1.72
N GLY A 200 26.39 -7.19 2.95
CA GLY A 200 27.09 -6.57 4.07
C GLY A 200 28.42 -7.27 4.39
N TYR A 201 28.47 -8.61 4.31
CA TYR A 201 29.74 -9.34 4.46
C TYR A 201 30.72 -9.05 3.32
N LEU A 202 30.24 -8.95 2.08
CA LEU A 202 31.09 -8.65 0.92
C LEU A 202 31.72 -7.26 0.98
N GLU A 203 31.05 -6.26 1.58
CA GLU A 203 31.64 -4.93 1.80
C GLU A 203 32.87 -4.96 2.71
N GLY A 204 33.00 -5.98 3.56
CA GLY A 204 34.16 -6.21 4.41
C GLY A 204 35.29 -7.01 3.76
N LEU A 205 35.10 -7.51 2.53
CA LEU A 205 36.06 -8.34 1.80
C LEU A 205 36.72 -7.53 0.67
N ARG A 206 38.01 -7.79 0.43
CA ARG A 206 38.75 -7.15 -0.66
C ARG A 206 38.44 -7.81 -2.00
N ASP A 207 38.43 -7.01 -3.06
CA ASP A 207 38.37 -7.45 -4.48
C ASP A 207 37.02 -8.04 -4.93
N VAL A 208 35.95 -7.84 -4.17
CA VAL A 208 34.59 -8.39 -4.46
C VAL A 208 33.48 -7.34 -4.42
N GLU A 209 33.83 -6.05 -4.34
CA GLU A 209 32.90 -4.94 -4.06
C GLU A 209 31.84 -4.77 -5.18
N ASN A 210 32.11 -5.27 -6.38
CA ASN A 210 31.25 -5.15 -7.56
C ASN A 210 30.82 -6.51 -8.16
N ALA A 211 30.83 -7.59 -7.38
CA ALA A 211 30.47 -8.91 -7.87
C ALA A 211 29.04 -8.97 -8.46
N GLY A 212 28.92 -9.38 -9.72
CA GLY A 212 27.65 -9.50 -10.44
C GLY A 212 26.87 -10.80 -10.16
N HIS A 213 27.59 -11.86 -9.75
CA HIS A 213 27.03 -13.15 -9.36
C HIS A 213 27.78 -13.65 -8.12
N ILE A 214 27.04 -14.08 -7.10
CA ILE A 214 27.58 -14.50 -5.81
C ILE A 214 27.04 -15.91 -5.54
N LYS A 215 27.93 -16.86 -5.29
CA LYS A 215 27.60 -18.23 -4.87
C LYS A 215 28.14 -18.44 -3.45
N VAL A 216 27.27 -18.87 -2.55
CA VAL A 216 27.65 -19.29 -1.20
C VAL A 216 27.39 -20.79 -1.12
N GLU A 217 28.43 -21.56 -0.78
CA GLU A 217 28.35 -22.99 -0.55
C GLU A 217 28.57 -23.25 0.94
N ILE A 218 27.70 -24.06 1.54
CA ILE A 218 27.82 -24.51 2.93
C ILE A 218 27.91 -26.04 2.86
N THR A 219 29.00 -26.59 3.37
CA THR A 219 29.22 -28.03 3.48
C THR A 219 29.37 -28.36 4.95
N ASP A 220 28.53 -29.27 5.45
CA ASP A 220 28.72 -29.82 6.78
C ASP A 220 29.76 -30.95 6.67
N GLU A 221 30.80 -30.91 7.51
CA GLU A 221 31.67 -32.08 7.70
C GLU A 221 30.83 -33.14 8.43
N THR A 222 30.38 -34.16 7.70
CA THR A 222 29.88 -35.38 8.33
C THR A 222 31.08 -36.18 8.82
N ASP A 223 31.17 -36.44 10.13
CA ASP A 223 31.97 -37.53 10.69
C ASP A 223 31.66 -38.87 9.99
#